data_AF-A0A932FXW6-F1
#
_entry.id   AF-A0A932FXW6-F1
#
_cell.length_a   1.000
_cell.length_b   1.000
_cell.length_c   1.000
_cell.angle_alpha   90.00
_cell.angle_beta   90.00
_cell.angle_gamma   90.00
#
_symmetry.space_group_name_H-M   'P 1'
#
loop_
_entity.id
_entity.type
_entity.pdbx_description
1 polymer ?
#
loop_
_entity_poly.entity_id
_entity_poly.type
_entity_poly.pdbx_seq_one_letter_code
_entity_poly.pdbx_strand_id
1 'polypeptide(L)'
;MSDRPIVCCVGPCAALSLLAAACGGESSAPSDAGPGDRGADAEPALEPGTDGGSGVDGGAEDPNGIDAAPESVSWAGASCDDPAPSGAALPPAPRAYTGGSCPVLLPGANTIATVTGDRQFLLVVPRDLAEGEALPLTFLWHWLGASAQDFLEKGAVQEAADQQRFLAAIPESKGDTQFKWPYSTMDSDERMEEEFVLFDDILACVAEQYAVNTSCVSSVGVSAGALFTAQLAGGRGEYLSSILVLSGGTGGALIKDYRTPAHKMPAMVLWGGPDDNCFGLMNFVATSGDLEAGLREDGHFILECIHNCGHAEPPMETESSTTKYQSLWDFVLQHPYWLADGASPWIEDGVPESIPTWCAIGAGNATPREGECTSESGC
;
A
#
# COMPACT_ATOMS: atom_id res chain seq x y z
N MET A 1 36.07 13.58 48.74
CA MET A 1 35.26 12.80 49.71
C MET A 1 34.27 13.73 50.37
N SER A 2 33.02 13.73 49.89
CA SER A 2 31.80 13.69 50.69
C SER A 2 30.65 14.08 49.76
N ASP A 3 29.98 13.04 49.25
CA ASP A 3 28.75 13.10 48.47
C ASP A 3 27.61 13.73 49.27
N ARG A 4 26.76 14.51 48.58
CA ARG A 4 25.35 14.67 48.91
C ARG A 4 24.53 14.78 47.61
N PRO A 5 23.42 14.03 47.48
CA PRO A 5 22.63 13.97 46.25
C PRO A 5 21.61 15.11 46.19
N ILE A 6 21.35 15.60 44.98
CA ILE A 6 20.23 16.49 44.68
C ILE A 6 19.02 15.63 44.32
N VAL A 7 17.94 15.89 45.03
CA VAL A 7 16.60 15.30 44.91
C VAL A 7 15.96 15.75 43.58
N CYS A 8 15.54 14.79 42.75
CA CYS A 8 14.64 15.06 41.63
C CYS A 8 13.21 15.28 42.17
N CYS A 9 12.69 16.49 41.97
CA CYS A 9 11.27 16.78 42.15
C CYS A 9 10.48 16.23 40.96
N VAL A 10 9.45 15.46 41.29
CA VAL A 10 8.41 14.96 40.40
C VAL A 10 7.26 15.97 40.33
N GLY A 11 6.75 16.20 39.12
CA GLY A 11 5.37 16.65 38.90
C GLY A 11 5.20 17.69 37.77
N PRO A 12 3.98 17.85 37.20
CA PRO A 12 2.98 16.81 36.93
C PRO A 12 2.37 16.88 35.51
N CYS A 13 1.71 15.79 35.13
CA CYS A 13 0.76 15.66 34.04
C CYS A 13 -0.26 16.82 33.98
N ALA A 14 -0.41 17.43 32.81
CA ALA A 14 -1.56 18.26 32.48
C ALA A 14 -2.59 17.38 31.74
N ALA A 15 -3.66 17.04 32.45
CA ALA A 15 -4.88 16.50 31.87
C ALA A 15 -5.66 17.66 31.24
N LEU A 16 -6.01 17.54 29.95
CA LEU A 16 -6.85 18.50 29.24
C LEU A 16 -8.30 18.02 29.28
N SER A 17 -9.11 18.67 30.12
CA SER A 17 -10.56 18.49 30.18
C SER A 17 -11.23 19.34 29.10
N LEU A 18 -11.95 18.71 28.16
CA LEU A 18 -12.84 19.41 27.23
C LEU A 18 -14.30 19.27 27.70
N LEU A 19 -14.92 20.43 27.90
CA LEU A 19 -16.32 20.61 28.27
C LEU A 19 -17.24 20.23 27.09
N ALA A 20 -18.25 19.41 27.39
CA ALA A 20 -19.45 19.26 26.58
C ALA A 20 -20.35 20.49 26.74
N ALA A 21 -20.80 21.07 25.62
CA ALA A 21 -21.93 22.00 25.59
C ALA A 21 -22.99 21.44 24.63
N ALA A 22 -24.10 21.02 25.22
CA ALA A 22 -25.33 20.66 24.52
C ALA A 22 -26.18 21.91 24.28
N CYS A 23 -26.84 21.97 23.12
CA CYS A 23 -28.13 22.64 22.91
C CYS A 23 -28.88 21.88 21.81
N GLY A 24 -30.14 21.51 22.09
CA GLY A 24 -31.01 20.75 21.20
C GLY A 24 -32.19 21.53 20.64
N GLY A 25 -33.04 20.78 19.94
CA GLY A 25 -34.44 21.09 19.57
C GLY A 25 -34.62 22.13 18.46
N GLU A 26 -35.55 22.06 17.50
CA GLU A 26 -36.75 21.24 17.25
C GLU A 26 -37.15 21.38 15.76
N SER A 27 -38.00 20.45 15.33
CA SER A 27 -38.64 20.19 14.05
C SER A 27 -39.41 21.31 13.33
N SER A 28 -39.57 21.18 12.00
CA SER A 28 -40.86 21.28 11.27
C SER A 28 -40.76 20.62 9.88
N ALA A 29 -41.83 19.95 9.46
CA ALA A 29 -41.92 19.02 8.33
C ALA A 29 -42.39 19.69 7.00
N PRO A 30 -43.08 18.98 6.07
CA PRO A 30 -42.57 18.49 4.79
C PRO A 30 -43.19 19.22 3.56
N SER A 31 -42.72 18.93 2.34
CA SER A 31 -43.44 19.31 1.12
C SER A 31 -43.52 18.16 0.10
N ASP A 32 -44.63 18.21 -0.63
CA ASP A 32 -45.40 17.16 -1.28
C ASP A 32 -44.75 16.39 -2.44
N ALA A 33 -45.25 15.16 -2.60
CA ALA A 33 -45.21 14.37 -3.81
C ALA A 33 -46.34 14.75 -4.79
N GLY A 34 -46.08 14.67 -6.09
CA GLY A 34 -47.14 14.46 -7.09
C GLY A 34 -46.76 14.80 -8.54
N PRO A 35 -47.30 14.09 -9.56
CA PRO A 35 -46.50 13.61 -10.69
C PRO A 35 -46.99 14.06 -12.09
N GLY A 36 -46.16 13.82 -13.11
CA GLY A 36 -46.47 13.91 -14.55
C GLY A 36 -45.15 13.90 -15.34
N ASP A 37 -44.98 13.31 -16.51
CA ASP A 37 -45.90 12.71 -17.47
C ASP A 37 -45.09 11.77 -18.38
N ARG A 38 -45.80 10.86 -19.03
CA ARG A 38 -45.30 9.82 -19.94
C ARG A 38 -44.91 10.44 -21.29
N GLY A 39 -43.81 9.95 -21.87
CA GLY A 39 -43.47 10.19 -23.27
C GLY A 39 -42.66 9.01 -23.79
N ALA A 40 -43.35 8.09 -24.47
CA ALA A 40 -42.79 6.96 -25.17
C ALA A 40 -42.71 7.30 -26.66
N ASP A 41 -41.57 7.04 -27.30
CA ASP A 41 -41.41 6.90 -28.76
C ASP A 41 -40.14 6.04 -28.96
N ALA A 42 -40.24 4.72 -29.13
CA ALA A 42 -40.57 3.99 -30.36
C ALA A 42 -39.43 4.00 -31.40
N GLU A 43 -38.62 2.94 -31.35
CA GLU A 43 -37.72 2.50 -32.42
C GLU A 43 -38.49 1.97 -33.63
N PRO A 44 -37.89 1.96 -34.83
CA PRO A 44 -38.25 1.01 -35.86
C PRO A 44 -37.11 0.02 -36.15
N ALA A 45 -37.42 -1.26 -35.94
CA ALA A 45 -36.72 -2.40 -36.51
C ALA A 45 -37.12 -2.59 -37.99
N LEU A 46 -36.16 -2.94 -38.85
CA LEU A 46 -36.39 -3.58 -40.15
C LEU A 46 -35.30 -4.61 -40.46
N GLU A 47 -35.67 -5.88 -40.22
CA GLU A 47 -35.51 -7.13 -41.00
C GLU A 47 -34.21 -7.47 -41.79
N PRO A 48 -33.87 -8.78 -41.89
CA PRO A 48 -32.63 -9.29 -42.47
C PRO A 48 -32.76 -9.65 -43.96
N GLY A 49 -31.65 -9.59 -44.69
CA GLY A 49 -31.53 -10.10 -46.07
C GLY A 49 -30.33 -11.05 -46.21
N THR A 50 -30.61 -12.28 -46.63
CA THR A 50 -29.66 -13.35 -46.96
C THR A 50 -29.45 -13.52 -48.47
N ASP A 51 -28.41 -14.29 -48.81
CA ASP A 51 -27.95 -14.82 -50.11
C ASP A 51 -27.16 -13.84 -51.00
N GLY A 52 -25.99 -14.17 -51.57
CA GLY A 52 -25.32 -15.44 -51.82
C GLY A 52 -24.72 -15.38 -53.23
N GLY A 53 -23.42 -15.61 -53.42
CA GLY A 53 -22.83 -15.64 -54.77
C GLY A 53 -21.30 -15.67 -54.81
N SER A 54 -20.77 -16.77 -55.36
CA SER A 54 -19.37 -17.21 -55.37
C SER A 54 -18.40 -16.46 -56.29
N GLY A 55 -17.16 -16.33 -55.82
CA GLY A 55 -15.93 -16.81 -56.48
C GLY A 55 -15.29 -15.97 -57.58
N VAL A 56 -14.07 -15.45 -57.31
CA VAL A 56 -12.93 -15.47 -58.25
C VAL A 56 -11.62 -15.50 -57.46
N ASP A 57 -10.75 -16.42 -57.84
CA ASP A 57 -9.37 -16.64 -57.40
C ASP A 57 -8.46 -15.52 -57.94
N GLY A 58 -7.61 -14.93 -57.10
CA GLY A 58 -6.73 -13.83 -57.48
C GLY A 58 -5.88 -13.36 -56.31
N GLY A 59 -4.65 -13.88 -56.24
CA GLY A 59 -3.64 -13.43 -55.26
C GLY A 59 -3.40 -11.93 -55.35
N ALA A 60 -3.65 -11.25 -54.24
CA ALA A 60 -3.15 -9.92 -53.94
C ALA A 60 -2.71 -9.95 -52.48
N GLU A 61 -1.45 -9.61 -52.23
CA GLU A 61 -0.95 -9.30 -50.90
C GLU A 61 -1.80 -8.15 -50.34
N ASP A 62 -2.49 -8.40 -49.21
CA ASP A 62 -3.28 -7.38 -48.54
C ASP A 62 -2.33 -6.43 -47.77
N PRO A 63 -2.26 -5.14 -48.13
CA PRO A 63 -1.49 -4.16 -47.38
C PRO A 63 -2.21 -3.71 -46.09
N ASN A 64 -3.37 -4.28 -45.78
CA ASN A 64 -4.09 -4.08 -44.53
C ASN A 64 -4.08 -5.37 -43.69
N GLY A 65 -2.87 -5.86 -43.41
CA GLY A 65 -2.67 -6.69 -42.22
C GLY A 65 -3.20 -5.90 -41.03
N ILE A 66 -4.46 -6.10 -40.69
CA ILE A 66 -5.00 -5.75 -39.39
C ILE A 66 -4.19 -6.64 -38.48
N ASP A 67 -3.13 -6.07 -37.89
CA ASP A 67 -2.37 -6.69 -36.84
C ASP A 67 -3.39 -7.33 -35.91
N ALA A 68 -3.29 -8.67 -35.78
CA ALA A 68 -4.07 -9.37 -34.78
C ALA A 68 -3.93 -8.56 -33.49
N ALA A 69 -5.06 -8.17 -32.89
CA ALA A 69 -5.05 -7.51 -31.59
C ALA A 69 -4.06 -8.31 -30.71
N PRO A 70 -3.11 -7.64 -30.03
CA PRO A 70 -2.10 -8.36 -29.26
C PRO A 70 -2.83 -9.39 -28.41
N GLU A 71 -2.40 -10.65 -28.52
CA GLU A 71 -2.95 -11.73 -27.69
C GLU A 71 -3.01 -11.19 -26.27
N SER A 72 -4.19 -11.27 -25.64
CA SER A 72 -4.38 -10.81 -24.27
C SER A 72 -3.33 -11.53 -23.42
N VAL A 73 -2.33 -10.78 -22.97
CA VAL A 73 -1.26 -11.32 -22.12
C VAL A 73 -1.95 -11.84 -20.87
N SER A 74 -1.87 -13.14 -20.64
CA SER A 74 -2.32 -13.76 -19.39
C SER A 74 -1.32 -13.39 -18.29
N TRP A 75 -1.84 -12.97 -17.16
CA TRP A 75 -1.05 -12.62 -15.98
C TRP A 75 -1.07 -13.72 -14.91
N ALA A 76 -1.71 -14.85 -15.18
CA ALA A 76 -1.71 -16.04 -14.33
C ALA A 76 -0.27 -16.45 -13.94
N GLY A 77 -0.04 -16.60 -12.64
CA GLY A 77 1.24 -16.98 -12.05
C GLY A 77 2.36 -15.95 -12.15
N ALA A 78 2.10 -14.73 -12.65
CA ALA A 78 3.13 -13.70 -12.72
C ALA A 78 3.65 -13.34 -11.33
N SER A 79 4.98 -13.22 -11.22
CA SER A 79 5.66 -12.94 -9.97
C SER A 79 6.84 -12.00 -10.17
N CYS A 80 7.38 -11.53 -9.06
CA CYS A 80 8.57 -10.70 -9.04
C CYS A 80 9.86 -11.43 -9.43
N ASP A 81 9.85 -12.75 -9.50
CA ASP A 81 10.98 -13.55 -9.98
C ASP A 81 10.96 -13.71 -11.51
N ASP A 82 9.85 -13.35 -12.16
CA ASP A 82 9.68 -13.46 -13.59
C ASP A 82 10.28 -12.25 -14.34
N PRO A 83 10.89 -12.48 -15.51
CA PRO A 83 11.35 -11.38 -16.34
C PRO A 83 10.15 -10.59 -16.88
N ALA A 84 10.29 -9.27 -16.93
CA ALA A 84 9.29 -8.41 -17.54
C ALA A 84 9.02 -8.82 -19.01
N PRO A 85 7.75 -8.93 -19.43
CA PRO A 85 7.43 -9.19 -20.83
C PRO A 85 8.00 -8.11 -21.76
N SER A 86 8.32 -8.51 -22.98
CA SER A 86 8.86 -7.58 -23.98
C SER A 86 7.89 -6.43 -24.25
N GLY A 87 8.34 -5.20 -24.03
CA GLY A 87 7.54 -3.99 -24.25
C GLY A 87 6.64 -3.59 -23.09
N ALA A 88 6.65 -4.32 -21.97
CA ALA A 88 5.93 -3.93 -20.77
C ALA A 88 6.49 -2.63 -20.16
N ALA A 89 5.65 -1.90 -19.43
CA ALA A 89 6.07 -0.71 -18.71
C ALA A 89 7.06 -1.10 -17.59
N LEU A 90 8.07 -0.27 -17.39
CA LEU A 90 9.08 -0.45 -16.35
C LEU A 90 9.14 0.83 -15.50
N PRO A 91 9.50 0.72 -14.21
CA PRO A 91 9.68 1.90 -13.39
C PRO A 91 10.85 2.73 -13.91
N PRO A 92 10.83 4.06 -13.69
CA PRO A 92 11.99 4.89 -13.99
C PRO A 92 13.18 4.48 -13.11
N ALA A 93 14.39 4.83 -13.57
CA ALA A 93 15.58 4.62 -12.75
C ALA A 93 15.44 5.36 -11.40
N PRO A 94 15.95 4.78 -10.29
CA PRO A 94 16.01 5.47 -9.01
C PRO A 94 16.61 6.87 -9.15
N ARG A 95 16.12 7.81 -8.35
CA ARG A 95 16.69 9.16 -8.33
C ARG A 95 18.13 9.12 -7.83
N ALA A 96 18.90 10.14 -8.18
CA ALA A 96 20.24 10.28 -7.63
C ALA A 96 20.15 10.56 -6.11
N TYR A 97 20.95 9.83 -5.33
CA TYR A 97 21.10 10.06 -3.90
C TYR A 97 21.49 11.50 -3.60
N THR A 98 20.74 12.17 -2.72
CA THR A 98 20.90 13.59 -2.44
C THR A 98 22.12 13.90 -1.56
N GLY A 99 22.61 12.91 -0.80
CA GLY A 99 23.78 13.03 0.07
C GLY A 99 25.14 12.94 -0.63
N GLY A 100 25.18 12.88 -1.96
CA GLY A 100 26.41 12.76 -2.74
C GLY A 100 26.72 11.30 -3.09
N SER A 101 27.70 10.70 -2.43
CA SER A 101 28.05 9.28 -2.66
C SER A 101 27.42 8.41 -1.59
N CYS A 102 26.81 7.29 -1.99
CA CYS A 102 26.19 6.37 -1.05
C CYS A 102 27.22 5.84 -0.04
N PRO A 103 26.94 5.90 1.26
CA PRO A 103 27.78 5.24 2.24
C PRO A 103 27.68 3.73 2.05
N VAL A 104 28.68 2.98 2.49
CA VAL A 104 28.61 1.51 2.48
C VAL A 104 27.44 1.07 3.35
N LEU A 105 26.48 0.37 2.74
CA LEU A 105 25.32 -0.20 3.41
C LEU A 105 25.60 -1.64 3.83
N LEU A 106 25.33 -1.95 5.10
CA LEU A 106 25.48 -3.29 5.67
C LEU A 106 24.11 -3.84 6.09
N PRO A 107 23.91 -5.17 6.11
CA PRO A 107 22.75 -5.75 6.77
C PRO A 107 22.66 -5.27 8.23
N GLY A 108 21.47 -4.84 8.66
CA GLY A 108 21.22 -4.20 9.95
C GLY A 108 21.13 -2.68 9.86
N ALA A 109 21.54 -1.98 10.92
CA ALA A 109 21.36 -0.54 11.05
C ALA A 109 22.34 0.27 10.19
N ASN A 110 21.80 1.25 9.46
CA ASN A 110 22.54 2.17 8.61
C ASN A 110 22.13 3.61 8.88
N THR A 111 23.05 4.53 8.60
CA THR A 111 22.80 5.97 8.59
C THR A 111 23.19 6.53 7.23
N ILE A 112 22.29 7.29 6.61
CA ILE A 112 22.54 8.04 5.37
C ILE A 112 22.35 9.54 5.63
N ALA A 113 23.10 10.37 4.92
CA ALA A 113 22.98 11.81 4.98
C ALA A 113 22.03 12.28 3.86
N THR A 114 20.85 12.75 4.23
CA THR A 114 19.92 13.35 3.26
C THR A 114 20.10 14.87 3.25
N VAL A 115 19.51 15.56 2.28
CA VAL A 115 19.49 17.05 2.26
C VAL A 115 18.85 17.68 3.50
N THR A 116 18.05 16.93 4.26
CA THR A 116 17.37 17.41 5.47
C THR A 116 18.01 16.90 6.77
N GLY A 117 19.13 16.18 6.65
CA GLY A 117 19.94 15.69 7.77
C GLY A 117 20.16 14.19 7.74
N ASP A 118 20.83 13.69 8.78
CA ASP A 118 21.12 12.26 8.92
C ASP A 118 19.83 11.49 9.22
N ARG A 119 19.63 10.39 8.51
CA ARG A 119 18.46 9.50 8.64
C ARG A 119 18.94 8.07 8.83
N GLN A 120 18.19 7.32 9.66
CA GLN A 120 18.52 5.94 10.00
C GLN A 120 17.49 4.98 9.40
N PHE A 121 17.93 3.78 9.05
CA PHE A 121 17.07 2.69 8.64
C PHE A 121 17.73 1.34 8.91
N LEU A 122 16.92 0.28 9.02
CA LEU A 122 17.41 -1.09 8.97
C LEU A 122 17.36 -1.61 7.54
N LEU A 123 18.44 -2.21 7.07
CA LEU A 123 18.49 -2.97 5.83
C LEU A 123 18.45 -4.47 6.17
N VAL A 124 17.41 -5.16 5.72
CA VAL A 124 17.29 -6.61 5.82
C VAL A 124 17.75 -7.21 4.49
N VAL A 125 18.69 -8.12 4.58
CA VAL A 125 19.25 -8.87 3.45
C VAL A 125 19.15 -10.36 3.79
N PRO A 126 18.72 -11.23 2.86
CA PRO A 126 18.75 -12.66 3.10
C PRO A 126 20.15 -13.14 3.49
N ARG A 127 20.24 -13.99 4.51
CA ARG A 127 21.52 -14.40 5.11
C ARG A 127 22.43 -15.17 4.15
N ASP A 128 21.85 -15.74 3.11
CA ASP A 128 22.50 -16.51 2.05
C ASP A 128 22.26 -15.89 0.66
N LEU A 129 22.19 -14.55 0.58
CA LEU A 129 22.10 -13.83 -0.70
C LEU A 129 23.21 -14.31 -1.66
N ALA A 130 22.81 -14.82 -2.83
CA ALA A 130 23.74 -15.28 -3.84
C ALA A 130 24.31 -14.11 -4.64
N GLU A 131 25.53 -14.27 -5.16
CA GLU A 131 26.16 -13.25 -6.00
C GLU A 131 25.33 -13.00 -7.26
N GLY A 132 24.94 -11.74 -7.48
CA GLY A 132 24.15 -11.33 -8.64
C GLY A 132 22.65 -11.67 -8.58
N GLU A 133 22.16 -12.21 -7.46
CA GLU A 133 20.75 -12.46 -7.25
C GLU A 133 19.98 -11.13 -7.12
N ALA A 134 19.13 -10.83 -8.10
CA ALA A 134 18.31 -9.64 -8.11
C ALA A 134 17.01 -9.88 -7.34
N LEU A 135 16.82 -9.18 -6.23
CA LEU A 135 15.68 -9.40 -5.33
C LEU A 135 14.71 -8.21 -5.29
N PRO A 136 13.40 -8.47 -5.06
CA PRO A 136 12.44 -7.43 -4.71
C PRO A 136 12.88 -6.62 -3.50
N LEU A 137 12.46 -5.35 -3.42
CA LEU A 137 12.73 -4.46 -2.28
C LEU A 137 11.42 -3.99 -1.66
N THR A 138 11.24 -4.25 -0.38
CA THR A 138 10.05 -3.81 0.36
C THR A 138 10.40 -2.75 1.39
N PHE A 139 9.74 -1.59 1.32
CA PHE A 139 9.82 -0.54 2.33
C PHE A 139 8.78 -0.79 3.43
N LEU A 140 9.22 -0.78 4.69
CA LEU A 140 8.38 -1.08 5.86
C LEU A 140 8.31 0.13 6.79
N TRP A 141 7.12 0.70 6.93
CA TRP A 141 6.87 1.93 7.71
C TRP A 141 6.16 1.61 9.03
N HIS A 142 6.84 1.86 10.15
CA HIS A 142 6.36 1.46 11.48
C HIS A 142 5.23 2.34 12.03
N TRP A 143 4.48 1.78 12.98
CA TRP A 143 3.35 2.42 13.63
C TRP A 143 3.78 3.45 14.68
N LEU A 144 2.79 4.12 15.28
CA LEU A 144 3.00 5.06 16.37
C LEU A 144 3.57 4.35 17.61
N GLY A 145 4.47 5.01 18.33
CA GLY A 145 5.10 4.42 19.53
C GLY A 145 6.17 3.35 19.27
N ALA A 146 6.30 2.86 18.03
CA ALA A 146 7.32 1.88 17.63
C ALA A 146 8.56 2.51 16.99
N SER A 147 9.46 1.61 16.59
CA SER A 147 10.73 1.81 15.90
C SER A 147 10.88 0.86 14.70
N ALA A 148 11.93 1.06 13.90
CA ALA A 148 12.29 0.11 12.84
C ALA A 148 12.58 -1.31 13.38
N GLN A 149 13.17 -1.41 14.58
CA GLN A 149 13.47 -2.70 15.22
C GLN A 149 12.20 -3.44 15.64
N ASP A 150 11.20 -2.72 16.17
CA ASP A 150 9.91 -3.32 16.53
C ASP A 150 9.21 -3.93 15.30
N PHE A 151 9.29 -3.27 14.14
CA PHE A 151 8.76 -3.83 12.89
C PHE A 151 9.52 -5.09 12.48
N LEU A 152 10.86 -5.04 12.46
CA LEU A 152 11.70 -6.19 12.13
C LEU A 152 11.33 -7.43 12.96
N GLU A 153 11.22 -7.26 14.28
CA GLU A 153 10.92 -8.33 15.22
C GLU A 153 9.47 -8.81 15.10
N LYS A 154 8.51 -7.89 15.14
CA LYS A 154 7.08 -8.23 15.12
C LYS A 154 6.65 -8.85 13.80
N GLY A 155 7.20 -8.36 12.68
CA GLY A 155 6.95 -8.89 11.35
C GLY A 155 7.75 -10.15 11.01
N ALA A 156 8.67 -10.60 11.89
CA ALA A 156 9.64 -11.65 11.61
C ALA A 156 10.37 -11.44 10.27
N VAL A 157 10.71 -10.18 9.95
CA VAL A 157 11.05 -9.75 8.59
C VAL A 157 12.33 -10.43 8.09
N GLN A 158 13.32 -10.67 8.95
CA GLN A 158 14.53 -11.39 8.55
C GLN A 158 14.21 -12.84 8.12
N GLU A 159 13.36 -13.53 8.88
CA GLU A 159 12.97 -14.90 8.55
C GLU A 159 12.15 -14.94 7.25
N ALA A 160 11.27 -13.96 7.06
CA ALA A 160 10.51 -13.80 5.82
C ALA A 160 11.44 -13.53 4.63
N ALA A 161 12.41 -12.63 4.78
CA ALA A 161 13.40 -12.32 3.74
C ALA A 161 14.22 -13.55 3.34
N ASP A 162 14.63 -14.37 4.32
CA ASP A 162 15.36 -15.61 4.06
C ASP A 162 14.50 -16.64 3.30
N GLN A 163 13.24 -16.81 3.71
CA GLN A 163 12.33 -17.83 3.15
C GLN A 163 11.72 -17.43 1.80
N GLN A 164 11.30 -16.17 1.66
CA GLN A 164 10.55 -15.65 0.52
C GLN A 164 11.40 -14.74 -0.39
N ARG A 165 12.71 -14.63 -0.13
CA ARG A 165 13.71 -14.00 -1.00
C ARG A 165 13.41 -12.55 -1.36
N PHE A 166 13.51 -11.65 -0.39
CA PHE A 166 13.42 -10.21 -0.65
C PHE A 166 14.36 -9.40 0.23
N LEU A 167 14.68 -8.18 -0.22
CA LEU A 167 15.33 -7.15 0.58
C LEU A 167 14.26 -6.33 1.29
N ALA A 168 14.51 -5.87 2.51
CA ALA A 168 13.65 -4.90 3.17
C ALA A 168 14.42 -3.67 3.64
N ALA A 169 13.85 -2.50 3.43
CA ALA A 169 14.30 -1.27 4.06
C ALA A 169 13.26 -0.83 5.10
N ILE A 170 13.69 -0.63 6.34
CA ILE A 170 12.81 -0.23 7.45
C ILE A 170 13.29 1.12 7.98
N PRO A 171 12.79 2.24 7.43
CA PRO A 171 13.20 3.57 7.87
C PRO A 171 12.79 3.85 9.32
N GLU A 172 13.65 4.55 10.04
CA GLU A 172 13.32 5.12 11.34
C GLU A 172 12.69 6.51 11.18
N SER A 173 11.63 6.75 11.95
CA SER A 173 10.99 8.06 12.02
C SER A 173 11.98 9.13 12.48
N LYS A 174 11.91 10.32 11.87
CA LYS A 174 12.74 11.47 12.29
C LYS A 174 12.42 11.95 13.72
N GLY A 175 11.24 11.59 14.24
CA GLY A 175 10.81 11.91 15.60
C GLY A 175 10.47 13.38 15.83
N ASP A 176 10.25 14.15 14.77
CA ASP A 176 9.97 15.58 14.79
C ASP A 176 8.49 15.93 14.57
N THR A 177 7.65 14.95 14.23
CA THR A 177 6.20 15.12 14.09
C THR A 177 5.44 14.53 15.27
N GLN A 178 4.22 15.01 15.50
CA GLN A 178 3.36 14.51 16.57
C GLN A 178 2.98 13.03 16.39
N PHE A 179 2.87 12.57 15.14
CA PHE A 179 2.35 11.25 14.80
C PHE A 179 3.35 10.39 13.99
N LYS A 180 4.65 10.54 14.27
CA LYS A 180 5.80 9.81 13.67
C LYS A 180 6.10 10.13 12.20
N TRP A 181 5.08 10.18 11.35
CA TRP A 181 5.20 10.43 9.92
C TRP A 181 4.32 11.63 9.50
N PRO A 182 4.68 12.37 8.44
CA PRO A 182 4.01 13.63 8.08
C PRO A 182 2.77 13.42 7.18
N TYR A 183 1.80 12.61 7.61
CA TYR A 183 0.57 12.34 6.84
C TYR A 183 -0.59 13.28 7.19
N SER A 184 -0.48 14.04 8.28
CA SER A 184 -1.60 14.83 8.78
C SER A 184 -1.81 16.10 7.96
N THR A 185 -3.03 16.60 7.92
CA THR A 185 -3.34 17.93 7.35
C THR A 185 -2.62 19.08 8.05
N MET A 186 -2.08 18.85 9.25
CA MET A 186 -1.23 19.82 9.97
C MET A 186 0.24 19.80 9.54
N ASP A 187 0.70 18.72 8.90
CA ASP A 187 2.07 18.61 8.42
C ASP A 187 2.22 19.38 7.10
N SER A 188 3.31 20.14 6.97
CA SER A 188 3.57 20.90 5.74
C SER A 188 3.97 19.97 4.59
N ASP A 189 3.75 20.43 3.35
CA ASP A 189 4.12 19.66 2.17
C ASP A 189 5.65 19.54 2.05
N GLU A 190 6.40 20.55 2.50
CA GLU A 190 7.86 20.46 2.59
C GLU A 190 8.30 19.32 3.51
N ARG A 191 7.64 19.17 4.67
CA ARG A 191 7.97 18.10 5.62
C ARG A 191 7.64 16.72 5.05
N MET A 192 6.52 16.59 4.35
CA MET A 192 6.17 15.37 3.62
C MET A 192 7.22 15.03 2.55
N GLU A 193 7.64 16.02 1.77
CA GLU A 193 8.67 15.83 0.75
C GLU A 193 10.00 15.34 1.35
N GLU A 194 10.36 15.70 2.59
CA GLU A 194 11.55 15.14 3.25
C GLU A 194 11.49 13.60 3.41
N GLU A 195 10.31 13.01 3.67
CA GLU A 195 10.19 11.54 3.74
C GLU A 195 10.15 10.90 2.35
N PHE A 196 9.65 11.60 1.34
CA PHE A 196 9.75 11.12 -0.04
C PHE A 196 11.20 11.12 -0.53
N VAL A 197 11.97 12.16 -0.17
CA VAL A 197 13.41 12.19 -0.44
C VAL A 197 14.15 11.09 0.33
N LEU A 198 13.74 10.78 1.57
CA LEU A 198 14.30 9.63 2.27
C LEU A 198 14.06 8.32 1.51
N PHE A 199 12.84 8.09 1.04
CA PHE A 199 12.52 6.91 0.22
C PHE A 199 13.41 6.86 -1.02
N ASP A 200 13.52 7.98 -1.75
CA ASP A 200 14.35 8.11 -2.96
C ASP A 200 15.82 7.78 -2.66
N ASP A 201 16.36 8.32 -1.57
CA ASP A 201 17.76 8.17 -1.15
C ASP A 201 18.09 6.74 -0.72
N ILE A 202 17.20 6.09 0.03
CA ILE A 202 17.36 4.69 0.42
C ILE A 202 17.28 3.80 -0.83
N LEU A 203 16.29 4.01 -1.70
CA LEU A 203 16.14 3.23 -2.93
C LEU A 203 17.39 3.36 -3.82
N ALA A 204 17.90 4.58 -3.99
CA ALA A 204 19.12 4.85 -4.74
C ALA A 204 20.32 4.08 -4.18
N CYS A 205 20.58 4.19 -2.87
CA CYS A 205 21.76 3.58 -2.28
C CYS A 205 21.68 2.06 -2.14
N VAL A 206 20.49 1.50 -1.92
CA VAL A 206 20.29 0.05 -1.93
C VAL A 206 20.48 -0.49 -3.34
N ALA A 207 19.89 0.15 -4.36
CA ALA A 207 20.03 -0.27 -5.76
C ALA A 207 21.46 -0.08 -6.32
N GLU A 208 22.26 0.84 -5.77
CA GLU A 208 23.68 0.99 -6.13
C GLU A 208 24.54 -0.18 -5.62
N GLN A 209 24.18 -0.76 -4.46
CA GLN A 209 25.04 -1.73 -3.75
C GLN A 209 24.54 -3.16 -3.77
N TYR A 210 23.25 -3.37 -4.00
CA TYR A 210 22.60 -4.67 -4.10
C TYR A 210 21.89 -4.80 -5.44
N ALA A 211 21.85 -6.01 -5.99
CA ALA A 211 21.03 -6.27 -7.17
C ALA A 211 19.55 -6.21 -6.74
N VAL A 212 18.91 -5.08 -6.99
CA VAL A 212 17.48 -4.87 -6.72
C VAL A 212 16.71 -5.14 -8.01
N ASN A 213 15.67 -5.98 -7.95
CA ASN A 213 14.64 -5.97 -8.98
C ASN A 213 13.80 -4.70 -8.81
N THR A 214 14.16 -3.63 -9.52
CA THR A 214 13.46 -2.34 -9.42
C THR A 214 12.02 -2.41 -9.95
N SER A 215 11.66 -3.45 -10.70
CA SER A 215 10.26 -3.72 -11.10
C SER A 215 9.42 -4.32 -9.97
N CYS A 216 10.00 -4.53 -8.79
CA CYS A 216 9.34 -5.07 -7.61
C CYS A 216 9.74 -4.31 -6.34
N VAL A 217 9.48 -3.00 -6.34
CA VAL A 217 9.62 -2.16 -5.16
C VAL A 217 8.24 -1.93 -4.56
N SER A 218 8.01 -2.38 -3.33
CA SER A 218 6.71 -2.26 -2.66
C SER A 218 6.80 -1.41 -1.40
N SER A 219 5.69 -0.81 -0.99
CA SER A 219 5.58 -0.08 0.27
C SER A 219 4.52 -0.69 1.18
N VAL A 220 4.90 -1.00 2.41
CA VAL A 220 4.03 -1.61 3.41
C VAL A 220 4.06 -0.76 4.66
N GLY A 221 2.89 -0.43 5.20
CA GLY A 221 2.78 0.36 6.41
C GLY A 221 1.74 -0.18 7.37
N VAL A 222 1.94 0.11 8.65
CA VAL A 222 0.99 -0.19 9.73
C VAL A 222 0.61 1.10 10.46
N SER A 223 -0.69 1.35 10.68
CA SER A 223 -1.19 2.51 11.43
C SER A 223 -0.64 3.84 10.86
N ALA A 224 0.09 4.62 11.65
CA ALA A 224 0.82 5.81 11.22
C ALA A 224 1.67 5.58 9.95
N GLY A 225 2.34 4.43 9.84
CA GLY A 225 3.11 4.07 8.65
C GLY A 225 2.23 3.69 7.45
N ALA A 226 1.03 3.16 7.68
CA ALA A 226 0.04 2.87 6.64
C ALA A 226 -0.56 4.14 6.05
N LEU A 227 -0.86 5.12 6.92
CA LEU A 227 -1.25 6.48 6.51
C LEU A 227 -0.16 7.13 5.65
N PHE A 228 1.11 7.01 6.05
CA PHE A 228 2.22 7.49 5.24
C PHE A 228 2.39 6.70 3.93
N THR A 229 2.23 5.38 3.95
CA THR A 229 2.30 4.53 2.74
C THR A 229 1.29 4.98 1.68
N ALA A 230 0.08 5.35 2.08
CA ALA A 230 -0.92 5.89 1.16
C ALA A 230 -0.49 7.24 0.54
N GLN A 231 0.15 8.13 1.33
CA GLN A 231 0.71 9.38 0.81
C GLN A 231 1.90 9.15 -0.12
N LEU A 232 2.76 8.18 0.21
CA LEU A 232 3.90 7.77 -0.61
C LEU A 232 3.44 7.22 -1.97
N ALA A 233 2.34 6.45 -2.01
CA ALA A 233 1.75 5.98 -3.27
C ALA A 233 1.38 7.15 -4.19
N GLY A 234 0.75 8.20 -3.67
CA GLY A 234 0.43 9.39 -4.46
C GLY A 234 1.63 10.27 -4.82
N GLY A 235 2.70 10.26 -4.01
CA GLY A 235 3.88 11.11 -4.16
C GLY A 235 5.05 10.50 -4.92
N ARG A 236 5.16 9.16 -4.92
CA ARG A 236 6.25 8.35 -5.50
C ARG A 236 5.76 7.07 -6.17
N GLY A 237 4.48 7.02 -6.53
CA GLY A 237 3.87 5.87 -7.18
C GLY A 237 4.55 5.44 -8.48
N GLU A 238 5.31 6.33 -9.14
CA GLU A 238 6.10 5.96 -10.31
C GLU A 238 7.14 4.86 -10.03
N TYR A 239 7.56 4.66 -8.78
CA TYR A 239 8.54 3.65 -8.37
C TYR A 239 7.93 2.40 -7.75
N LEU A 240 6.64 2.41 -7.38
CA LEU A 240 6.04 1.35 -6.59
C LEU A 240 5.31 0.33 -7.48
N SER A 241 5.60 -0.95 -7.31
CA SER A 241 4.88 -2.05 -7.95
C SER A 241 3.61 -2.43 -7.20
N SER A 242 3.59 -2.27 -5.87
CA SER A 242 2.41 -2.54 -5.05
C SER A 242 2.47 -1.84 -3.68
N ILE A 243 1.30 -1.75 -3.01
CA ILE A 243 1.20 -1.23 -1.64
C ILE A 243 0.37 -2.12 -0.72
N LEU A 244 0.76 -2.19 0.56
CA LEU A 244 -0.02 -2.75 1.66
C LEU A 244 -0.30 -1.68 2.71
N VAL A 245 -1.56 -1.41 2.97
CA VAL A 245 -2.03 -0.40 3.93
C VAL A 245 -2.79 -1.12 5.05
N LEU A 246 -2.14 -1.31 6.20
CA LEU A 246 -2.72 -1.99 7.36
C LEU A 246 -3.20 -0.95 8.39
N SER A 247 -4.52 -0.82 8.54
CA SER A 247 -5.20 0.19 9.35
C SER A 247 -4.67 1.59 9.02
N GLY A 248 -4.94 2.08 7.82
CA GLY A 248 -4.40 3.34 7.29
C GLY A 248 -5.36 4.03 6.32
N GLY A 249 -4.81 4.70 5.31
CA GLY A 249 -5.59 5.33 4.24
C GLY A 249 -5.36 6.83 4.08
N THR A 250 -6.35 7.52 3.52
CA THR A 250 -6.29 8.95 3.15
C THR A 250 -7.53 9.68 3.64
N GLY A 251 -7.55 11.02 3.56
CA GLY A 251 -8.75 11.81 3.75
C GLY A 251 -9.28 11.84 5.19
N GLY A 252 -10.60 11.77 5.34
CA GLY A 252 -11.25 12.12 6.60
C GLY A 252 -10.96 13.57 7.03
N ALA A 253 -10.90 13.82 8.35
CA ALA A 253 -10.72 15.18 8.88
C ALA A 253 -9.25 15.56 9.17
N LEU A 254 -8.38 14.57 9.38
CA LEU A 254 -7.04 14.79 9.94
C LEU A 254 -5.90 14.29 9.06
N ILE A 255 -6.21 13.49 8.03
CA ILE A 255 -5.23 12.90 7.11
C ILE A 255 -5.33 13.65 5.79
N LYS A 256 -4.20 13.85 5.12
CA LYS A 256 -4.17 14.45 3.79
C LYS A 256 -4.99 13.61 2.80
N ASP A 257 -5.60 14.30 1.84
CA ASP A 257 -6.47 13.71 0.83
C ASP A 257 -5.74 12.70 -0.06
N TYR A 258 -6.53 11.86 -0.74
CA TYR A 258 -6.02 10.98 -1.78
C TYR A 258 -5.38 11.79 -2.92
N ARG A 259 -4.24 11.28 -3.42
CA ARG A 259 -3.56 11.82 -4.59
C ARG A 259 -3.32 10.67 -5.57
N THR A 260 -3.81 10.83 -6.80
CA THR A 260 -3.61 9.85 -7.88
C THR A 260 -2.13 9.52 -8.08
N PRO A 261 -1.73 8.26 -7.89
CA PRO A 261 -0.39 7.77 -8.21
C PRO A 261 -0.08 7.89 -9.70
N ALA A 262 1.20 8.07 -10.04
CA ALA A 262 1.64 8.12 -11.43
C ALA A 262 1.55 6.76 -12.16
N HIS A 263 1.54 5.66 -11.42
CA HIS A 263 1.38 4.29 -11.92
C HIS A 263 0.26 3.58 -11.18
N LYS A 264 -0.54 2.79 -11.91
CA LYS A 264 -1.62 2.00 -11.33
C LYS A 264 -1.07 0.70 -10.75
N MET A 265 -0.84 0.72 -9.46
CA MET A 265 -0.31 -0.42 -8.72
C MET A 265 -1.41 -1.21 -7.99
N PRO A 266 -1.31 -2.55 -7.89
CA PRO A 266 -2.06 -3.36 -6.95
C PRO A 266 -1.94 -2.86 -5.50
N ALA A 267 -3.06 -2.81 -4.80
CA ALA A 267 -3.13 -2.39 -3.41
C ALA A 267 -3.87 -3.42 -2.54
N MET A 268 -3.29 -3.79 -1.41
CA MET A 268 -4.00 -4.48 -0.34
C MET A 268 -4.36 -3.47 0.74
N VAL A 269 -5.66 -3.32 1.01
CA VAL A 269 -6.18 -2.45 2.06
C VAL A 269 -6.79 -3.33 3.14
N LEU A 270 -6.16 -3.33 4.31
CA LEU A 270 -6.52 -4.21 5.42
C LEU A 270 -6.86 -3.36 6.64
N TRP A 271 -8.04 -3.54 7.23
CA TRP A 271 -8.44 -2.78 8.43
C TRP A 271 -9.30 -3.60 9.40
N GLY A 272 -9.34 -3.16 10.64
CA GLY A 272 -9.85 -3.91 11.79
C GLY A 272 -11.34 -3.76 12.10
N GLY A 273 -12.13 -3.40 11.08
CA GLY A 273 -13.58 -3.30 11.20
C GLY A 273 -14.05 -2.02 11.88
N PRO A 274 -15.33 -1.95 12.31
CA PRO A 274 -15.96 -0.73 12.81
C PRO A 274 -15.28 -0.08 14.03
N ASP A 275 -14.56 -0.88 14.82
CA ASP A 275 -13.84 -0.42 16.01
C ASP A 275 -12.37 -0.06 15.72
N ASP A 276 -11.93 -0.10 14.45
CA ASP A 276 -10.57 0.28 14.06
C ASP A 276 -10.37 1.79 14.13
N ASN A 277 -9.96 2.24 15.30
CA ASN A 277 -9.74 3.65 15.60
C ASN A 277 -8.53 3.83 16.50
N CYS A 278 -7.85 4.97 16.31
CA CYS A 278 -6.75 5.38 17.17
C CYS A 278 -7.03 6.72 17.85
N PHE A 279 -6.99 6.71 19.19
CA PHE A 279 -7.32 7.83 20.10
C PHE A 279 -8.69 8.50 19.87
N GLY A 280 -9.62 7.84 19.16
CA GLY A 280 -10.86 8.46 18.70
C GLY A 280 -10.66 9.61 17.69
N LEU A 281 -9.43 9.82 17.21
CA LEU A 281 -9.06 10.89 16.27
C LEU A 281 -8.89 10.34 14.85
N MET A 282 -8.28 9.16 14.73
CA MET A 282 -8.07 8.47 13.46
C MET A 282 -9.08 7.33 13.36
N ASN A 283 -10.00 7.44 12.40
CA ASN A 283 -11.01 6.41 12.13
C ASN A 283 -10.61 5.68 10.84
N PHE A 284 -10.15 4.43 10.98
CA PHE A 284 -9.61 3.67 9.86
C PHE A 284 -10.68 3.07 8.95
N VAL A 285 -11.95 3.04 9.39
CA VAL A 285 -13.08 2.77 8.49
C VAL A 285 -13.18 3.87 7.44
N ALA A 286 -13.15 5.13 7.89
CA ALA A 286 -13.27 6.28 7.01
C ALA A 286 -12.05 6.42 6.11
N THR A 287 -10.83 6.36 6.67
CA THR A 287 -9.62 6.61 5.88
C THR A 287 -9.31 5.48 4.89
N SER A 288 -9.56 4.22 5.26
CA SER A 288 -9.42 3.09 4.33
C SER A 288 -10.46 3.17 3.21
N GLY A 289 -11.72 3.51 3.54
CA GLY A 289 -12.76 3.69 2.54
C GLY A 289 -12.49 4.84 1.58
N ASP A 290 -11.95 5.96 2.06
CA ASP A 290 -11.53 7.10 1.21
C ASP A 290 -10.38 6.70 0.27
N LEU A 291 -9.40 5.94 0.78
CA LEU A 291 -8.31 5.40 -0.04
C LEU A 291 -8.83 4.43 -1.11
N GLU A 292 -9.66 3.46 -0.72
CA GLU A 292 -10.27 2.49 -1.62
C GLU A 292 -11.13 3.15 -2.70
N ALA A 293 -11.85 4.23 -2.35
CA ALA A 293 -12.63 5.00 -3.31
C ALA A 293 -11.72 5.63 -4.37
N GLY A 294 -10.62 6.27 -3.97
CA GLY A 294 -9.64 6.86 -4.89
C GLY A 294 -8.95 5.81 -5.76
N LEU A 295 -8.47 4.72 -5.16
CA LEU A 295 -7.85 3.60 -5.88
C LEU A 295 -8.80 2.99 -6.92
N ARG A 296 -10.08 2.83 -6.57
CA ARG A 296 -11.10 2.31 -7.49
C ARG A 296 -11.39 3.28 -8.62
N GLU A 297 -11.46 4.59 -8.32
CA GLU A 297 -11.67 5.64 -9.34
C GLU A 297 -10.53 5.66 -10.36
N ASP A 298 -9.29 5.51 -9.89
CA ASP A 298 -8.11 5.45 -10.74
C ASP A 298 -7.92 4.09 -11.44
N GLY A 299 -8.69 3.07 -11.08
CA GLY A 299 -8.68 1.75 -11.72
C GLY A 299 -7.54 0.84 -11.27
N HIS A 300 -7.14 0.93 -10.00
CA HIS A 300 -6.19 0.01 -9.38
C HIS A 300 -6.84 -1.35 -9.08
N PHE A 301 -6.03 -2.41 -9.05
CA PHE A 301 -6.44 -3.65 -8.39
C PHE A 301 -6.46 -3.44 -6.88
N ILE A 302 -7.52 -3.90 -6.22
CA ILE A 302 -7.69 -3.80 -4.77
C ILE A 302 -7.96 -5.20 -4.22
N LEU A 303 -7.20 -5.61 -3.21
CA LEU A 303 -7.59 -6.66 -2.29
C LEU A 303 -8.01 -6.01 -0.97
N GLU A 304 -9.29 -6.08 -0.66
CA GLU A 304 -9.84 -5.59 0.61
C GLU A 304 -9.81 -6.73 1.64
N CYS A 305 -9.41 -6.42 2.86
CA CYS A 305 -9.34 -7.37 3.96
C CYS A 305 -9.89 -6.73 5.24
N ILE A 306 -10.93 -7.31 5.85
CA ILE A 306 -11.54 -6.75 7.06
C ILE A 306 -11.52 -7.76 8.20
N HIS A 307 -10.88 -7.41 9.32
CA HIS A 307 -10.97 -8.21 10.55
C HIS A 307 -11.79 -7.51 11.64
N ASN A 308 -12.07 -8.18 12.76
CA ASN A 308 -12.97 -7.69 13.81
C ASN A 308 -12.25 -7.32 15.12
N CYS A 309 -10.96 -6.97 15.03
CA CYS A 309 -10.12 -6.78 16.22
C CYS A 309 -9.84 -5.32 16.56
N GLY A 310 -10.56 -4.38 15.93
CA GLY A 310 -10.29 -2.95 16.07
C GLY A 310 -8.87 -2.61 15.63
N HIS A 311 -8.28 -1.59 16.23
CA HIS A 311 -6.91 -1.19 15.92
C HIS A 311 -5.92 -2.14 16.59
N ALA A 312 -5.65 -3.28 15.96
CA ALA A 312 -4.82 -4.34 16.51
C ALA A 312 -4.05 -5.03 15.39
N GLU A 313 -3.04 -5.81 15.79
CA GLU A 313 -2.38 -6.73 14.88
C GLU A 313 -3.40 -7.69 14.24
N PRO A 314 -3.40 -7.83 12.90
CA PRO A 314 -4.38 -8.66 12.25
C PRO A 314 -4.24 -10.13 12.66
N PRO A 315 -5.35 -10.83 12.89
CA PRO A 315 -5.34 -12.25 13.23
C PRO A 315 -5.01 -13.08 11.98
N MET A 316 -3.72 -13.21 11.70
CA MET A 316 -3.19 -14.04 10.62
C MET A 316 -3.03 -15.48 11.11
N GLU A 317 -3.52 -16.42 10.30
CA GLU A 317 -3.31 -17.85 10.52
C GLU A 317 -1.94 -18.24 9.97
N THR A 318 -1.19 -19.06 10.71
CA THR A 318 0.15 -19.48 10.34
C THR A 318 0.15 -20.96 10.02
N GLU A 319 0.58 -21.34 8.82
CA GLU A 319 0.96 -22.72 8.56
C GLU A 319 2.28 -23.03 9.28
N SER A 320 2.43 -24.24 9.80
CA SER A 320 3.50 -24.60 10.75
C SER A 320 4.95 -24.47 10.23
N SER A 321 5.14 -24.13 8.95
CA SER A 321 6.45 -24.04 8.29
C SER A 321 6.75 -22.67 7.66
N THR A 322 5.92 -21.64 7.87
CA THR A 322 6.11 -20.32 7.26
C THR A 322 5.97 -19.20 8.27
N THR A 323 6.44 -18.00 7.91
CA THR A 323 6.29 -16.83 8.79
C THR A 323 4.83 -16.42 8.93
N LYS A 324 4.49 -15.78 10.05
CA LYS A 324 3.11 -15.39 10.37
C LYS A 324 2.43 -14.54 9.30
N TYR A 325 3.21 -13.73 8.60
CA TYR A 325 2.73 -12.76 7.61
C TYR A 325 3.04 -13.18 6.18
N GLN A 326 3.32 -14.46 5.94
CA GLN A 326 3.69 -14.98 4.63
C GLN A 326 2.76 -14.47 3.53
N SER A 327 1.45 -14.50 3.74
CA SER A 327 0.47 -14.10 2.72
C SER A 327 0.49 -12.60 2.41
N LEU A 328 0.92 -11.75 3.36
CA LEU A 328 1.16 -10.33 3.08
C LEU A 328 2.40 -10.16 2.19
N TRP A 329 3.44 -10.94 2.43
CA TRP A 329 4.64 -10.94 1.61
C TRP A 329 4.38 -11.53 0.21
N ASP A 330 3.57 -12.59 0.12
CA ASP A 330 3.16 -13.18 -1.14
C ASP A 330 2.47 -12.15 -2.04
N PHE A 331 1.64 -11.25 -1.47
CA PHE A 331 1.04 -10.16 -2.24
C PHE A 331 2.10 -9.27 -2.88
N VAL A 332 3.06 -8.74 -2.12
CA VAL A 332 4.06 -7.81 -2.71
C VAL A 332 5.00 -8.51 -3.70
N LEU A 333 5.23 -9.82 -3.53
CA LEU A 333 6.09 -10.62 -4.39
C LEU A 333 5.39 -11.16 -5.65
N GLN A 334 4.07 -11.07 -5.72
CA GLN A 334 3.27 -11.51 -6.88
C GLN A 334 2.66 -10.34 -7.67
N HIS A 335 3.05 -9.10 -7.37
CA HIS A 335 2.57 -7.92 -8.09
C HIS A 335 3.74 -7.10 -8.62
N PRO A 336 4.40 -7.57 -9.70
CA PRO A 336 5.43 -6.80 -10.37
C PRO A 336 4.86 -5.58 -11.08
N TYR A 337 5.69 -4.56 -11.26
CA TYR A 337 5.34 -3.27 -11.85
C TYR A 337 4.83 -3.38 -13.29
N TRP A 338 5.31 -4.38 -14.03
CA TRP A 338 5.04 -4.55 -15.45
C TRP A 338 3.67 -5.16 -15.77
N LEU A 339 2.85 -5.42 -14.74
CA LEU A 339 1.44 -5.76 -14.92
C LEU A 339 0.71 -4.64 -15.66
N ALA A 340 -0.31 -5.03 -16.45
CA ALA A 340 -1.20 -4.04 -17.04
C ALA A 340 -1.96 -3.27 -15.94
N ASP A 341 -2.37 -2.04 -16.26
CA ASP A 341 -3.25 -1.22 -15.43
C ASP A 341 -4.45 -2.02 -14.88
N GLY A 342 -4.56 -2.11 -13.56
CA GLY A 342 -5.66 -2.81 -12.88
C GLY A 342 -5.59 -4.34 -12.94
N ALA A 343 -4.54 -4.91 -13.52
CA ALA A 343 -4.32 -6.35 -13.54
C ALA A 343 -3.74 -6.87 -12.23
N SER A 344 -4.00 -8.15 -11.97
CA SER A 344 -3.40 -8.93 -10.90
C SER A 344 -3.44 -10.40 -11.33
N PRO A 345 -2.40 -11.20 -11.03
CA PRO A 345 -2.46 -12.65 -11.23
C PRO A 345 -3.67 -13.28 -10.55
N TRP A 346 -4.11 -12.72 -9.42
CA TRP A 346 -5.18 -13.27 -8.60
C TRP A 346 -6.59 -13.07 -9.19
N ILE A 347 -6.72 -12.24 -10.23
CA ILE A 347 -7.98 -12.19 -11.01
C ILE A 347 -8.13 -13.48 -11.83
N GLU A 348 -7.03 -13.98 -12.40
CA GLU A 348 -7.03 -15.16 -13.27
C GLU A 348 -6.89 -16.45 -12.45
N ASP A 349 -5.99 -16.46 -11.47
CA ASP A 349 -5.70 -17.63 -10.64
C ASP A 349 -6.70 -17.82 -9.50
N GLY A 350 -7.41 -16.74 -9.14
CA GLY A 350 -8.12 -16.63 -7.87
C GLY A 350 -7.20 -16.17 -6.73
N VAL A 351 -7.81 -15.72 -5.64
CA VAL A 351 -7.08 -15.34 -4.42
C VAL A 351 -6.45 -16.59 -3.81
N PRO A 352 -5.13 -16.60 -3.50
CA PRO A 352 -4.44 -17.77 -2.93
C PRO A 352 -5.07 -18.26 -1.62
N GLU A 353 -5.04 -19.56 -1.37
CA GLU A 353 -5.58 -20.15 -0.12
C GLU A 353 -4.87 -19.65 1.15
N SER A 354 -3.63 -19.16 1.03
CA SER A 354 -2.89 -18.54 2.14
C SER A 354 -3.43 -17.17 2.54
N ILE A 355 -4.21 -16.52 1.68
CA ILE A 355 -4.86 -15.26 1.97
C ILE A 355 -6.09 -15.54 2.84
N PRO A 356 -6.30 -14.79 3.93
CA PRO A 356 -7.42 -15.04 4.80
C PRO A 356 -8.77 -14.96 4.07
N THR A 357 -9.71 -15.84 4.44
CA THR A 357 -11.04 -15.91 3.80
C THR A 357 -11.90 -14.67 4.03
N TRP A 358 -11.46 -13.77 4.92
CA TRP A 358 -12.05 -12.45 5.17
C TRP A 358 -11.46 -11.34 4.28
N CYS A 359 -10.70 -11.73 3.25
CA CYS A 359 -10.26 -10.87 2.17
C CYS A 359 -11.03 -11.16 0.87
N ALA A 360 -11.22 -10.15 0.03
CA ALA A 360 -11.79 -10.31 -1.30
C ALA A 360 -11.25 -9.27 -2.29
N ILE A 361 -11.34 -9.59 -3.58
CA ILE A 361 -10.99 -8.66 -4.65
C ILE A 361 -12.07 -7.58 -4.75
N GLY A 362 -11.64 -6.32 -4.74
CA GLY A 362 -12.47 -5.12 -4.87
C GLY A 362 -12.98 -4.58 -3.53
N ALA A 363 -13.00 -3.25 -3.41
CA ALA A 363 -13.53 -2.55 -2.24
C ALA A 363 -15.03 -2.83 -2.03
N GLY A 364 -15.40 -3.11 -0.79
CA GLY A 364 -16.75 -3.50 -0.36
C GLY A 364 -17.10 -4.97 -0.57
N ASN A 365 -16.15 -5.81 -1.00
CA ASN A 365 -16.41 -7.24 -1.26
C ASN A 365 -15.88 -8.15 -0.15
N ALA A 366 -15.04 -7.67 0.77
CA ALA A 366 -14.55 -8.44 1.88
C ALA A 366 -15.69 -8.79 2.85
N THR A 367 -15.64 -10.02 3.39
CA THR A 367 -16.52 -10.41 4.50
C THR A 367 -15.75 -10.23 5.80
N PRO A 368 -16.17 -9.34 6.71
CA PRO A 368 -15.46 -9.13 7.97
C PRO A 368 -15.25 -10.44 8.73
N ARG A 369 -14.03 -10.65 9.23
CA ARG A 369 -13.70 -11.81 10.07
C ARG A 369 -14.66 -11.91 11.26
N GLU A 370 -15.00 -13.13 11.65
CA GLU A 370 -15.63 -13.43 12.93
C GLU A 370 -14.67 -14.21 13.85
N GLY A 371 -14.87 -14.12 15.17
CA GLY A 371 -14.13 -14.91 16.15
C GLY A 371 -13.27 -14.10 17.11
N GLU A 372 -12.53 -14.79 17.96
CA GLU A 372 -11.73 -14.16 19.03
C GLU A 372 -10.53 -13.40 18.47
N CYS A 373 -10.14 -12.34 19.20
CA CYS A 373 -8.98 -11.51 18.91
C CYS A 373 -7.94 -11.76 20.01
N THR A 374 -6.74 -12.18 19.61
CA THR A 374 -5.67 -12.56 20.54
C THR A 374 -4.76 -11.39 20.90
N SER A 375 -4.75 -10.35 20.08
CA SER A 375 -3.95 -9.14 20.29
C SER A 375 -4.81 -8.05 20.88
N GLU A 376 -4.27 -7.33 21.86
CA GLU A 376 -4.93 -6.15 22.42
C GLU A 376 -5.02 -5.05 21.37
N SER A 377 -6.18 -4.38 21.31
CA SER A 377 -6.33 -3.19 20.49
C SER A 377 -5.65 -2.00 21.15
N GLY A 378 -4.87 -1.25 20.38
CA GLY A 378 -4.17 -0.07 20.83
C GLY A 378 -3.43 0.66 19.72
N CYS A 379 -3.28 1.96 19.92
CA CYS A 379 -2.19 2.74 19.35
C CYS A 379 -0.95 2.57 20.23
#